data_AF-A0A2T2VI52-F1
#
_entry.id   AF-A0A2T2VI52-F1
#
_cell.length_a   1.000
_cell.length_b   1.000
_cell.length_c   1.000
_cell.angle_alpha   90.00
_cell.angle_beta   90.00
_cell.angle_gamma   90.00
#
_symmetry.space_group_name_H-M   'P 1'
#
loop_
_entity.id
_entity.type
_entity.pdbx_description
1 polymer ?
#
loop_
_entity_poly.entity_id
_entity_poly.type
_entity_poly.pdbx_seq_one_letter_code
_entity_poly.pdbx_strand_id
1 'polypeptide(L)' 'MAKFTKNRKAALEKFDKNQRYSLDSATSIVKDMSYVKFDEAVELAVKLGVEPKKPNQMVRGS' A
#
# COMPACT_ATOMS: atom_id res chain seq x y z
N MET A 1 14.42 -13.12 10.94
CA MET A 1 13.56 -11.92 10.89
C MET A 1 14.17 -10.92 9.94
N ALA A 2 13.41 -10.39 8.98
CA ALA A 2 13.92 -9.38 8.05
C ALA A 2 14.25 -8.08 8.81
N LYS A 3 15.47 -7.56 8.67
CA LYS A 3 15.90 -6.33 9.33
C LYS A 3 15.31 -5.14 8.59
N PHE A 4 14.38 -4.42 9.21
CA PHE A 4 13.84 -3.18 8.63
C PHE A 4 14.87 -2.06 8.68
N THR A 5 15.01 -1.33 7.58
CA THR A 5 15.87 -0.14 7.46
C THR A 5 15.28 1.03 8.26
N LYS A 6 16.12 2.01 8.62
CA LYS A 6 15.72 3.17 9.43
C LYS A 6 14.53 3.92 8.81
N ASN A 7 14.57 4.17 7.50
CA ASN A 7 13.51 4.89 6.78
C ASN A 7 12.19 4.11 6.79
N ARG A 8 12.23 2.78 6.68
CA ARG A 8 11.02 1.95 6.74
C ARG A 8 10.37 1.97 8.12
N LYS A 9 11.16 2.06 9.20
CA LYS A 9 10.62 2.22 10.56
C LYS A 9 9.94 3.57 10.75
N ALA A 10 10.59 4.65 10.30
CA ALA A 10 10.01 6.00 10.36
C ALA A 10 8.71 6.12 9.55
N ALA A 11 8.62 5.47 8.38
CA ALA A 11 7.38 5.41 7.62
C ALA A 11 6.26 4.67 8.37
N LEU A 12 6.57 3.56 9.04
CA LEU A 12 5.61 2.75 9.80
C LEU A 12 5.06 3.46 11.05
N GLU A 13 5.76 4.47 11.58
CA GLU A 13 5.29 5.29 12.71
C GLU A 13 4.32 6.39 12.27
N LYS A 14 4.34 6.77 10.99
CA LYS A 14 3.51 7.86 10.43
C LYS A 14 2.07 7.46 10.12
N PHE A 15 1.72 6.17 10.15
CA PHE A 15 0.35 5.70 9.93
C PHE A 15 -0.04 4.60 10.91
N ASP A 16 -1.31 4.58 11.28
CA ASP A 16 -1.90 3.50 12.06
C ASP A 16 -2.52 2.45 11.12
N LYS A 17 -2.15 1.18 11.31
CA LYS A 17 -2.70 0.06 10.55
C LYS A 17 -4.16 -0.24 10.90
N ASN A 18 -4.63 0.18 12.07
CA ASN A 18 -5.98 -0.09 12.54
C ASN A 18 -6.98 1.00 12.13
N GLN A 19 -6.49 2.19 11.75
CA GLN A 19 -7.35 3.30 11.36
C GLN A 19 -7.75 3.17 9.88
N ARG A 20 -9.03 3.42 9.59
CA ARG A 20 -9.52 3.54 8.22
C ARG A 20 -9.36 4.98 7.76
N TYR A 21 -8.48 5.20 6.80
CA TYR A 21 -8.28 6.49 6.15
C TYR A 21 -9.24 6.65 4.97
N SER A 22 -9.71 7.88 4.73
CA SER A 22 -10.33 8.26 3.46
C SER A 22 -9.26 8.31 2.36
N LEU A 23 -9.67 8.27 1.08
CA LEU A 23 -8.73 8.36 -0.04
C LEU A 23 -7.86 9.63 0.01
N ASP A 24 -8.46 10.79 0.31
CA ASP A 24 -7.74 12.07 0.38
C ASP A 24 -6.71 12.10 1.51
N SER A 25 -7.05 11.56 2.68
CA SER A 25 -6.12 11.48 3.81
C SER A 25 -5.00 10.47 3.54
N ALA A 26 -5.32 9.31 2.96
CA ALA A 26 -4.33 8.29 2.61
C ALA A 26 -3.31 8.81 1.58
N THR A 27 -3.74 9.51 0.53
CA THR A 27 -2.83 10.02 -0.51
C THR A 27 -1.87 11.08 0.01
N SER A 28 -2.31 11.93 0.95
CA SER A 28 -1.44 12.93 1.58
C SER A 28 -0.35 12.25 2.42
N ILE A 29 -0.76 11.27 3.24
CA ILE A 29 0.14 10.48 4.08
C ILE A 29 1.20 9.73 3.24
N VAL A 30 0.81 9.16 2.08
CA VAL A 30 1.73 8.46 1.18
C VAL A 30 2.80 9.41 0.63
N LYS A 31 2.44 10.63 0.25
CA LYS A 31 3.41 11.64 -0.22
C LYS A 31 4.40 12.04 0.88
N ASP A 32 3.93 12.18 2.11
CA ASP A 32 4.78 12.55 3.26
C ASP A 32 5.72 11.43 3.71
N MET A 33 5.47 10.19 3.29
CA MET A 33 6.33 9.02 3.54
C MET A 33 7.38 8.78 2.46
N SER A 34 7.41 9.60 1.40
CA SER A 34 8.44 9.51 0.37
C SER A 34 9.79 9.97 0.93
N TYR A 35 10.81 9.10 0.84
CA TYR A 35 12.18 9.40 1.29
C TYR A 35 13.20 9.36 0.15
N VAL A 36 12.76 9.06 -1.07
CA VAL A 36 13.60 8.99 -2.26
C VAL A 36 13.49 10.25 -3.08
N LYS A 37 14.52 10.51 -3.89
CA LYS A 37 14.68 11.74 -4.67
C LYS A 37 14.17 11.62 -6.11
N PHE A 38 13.46 10.54 -6.43
CA PHE A 38 12.93 10.24 -7.76
C PHE A 38 11.41 10.05 -7.67
N ASP A 39 10.74 10.04 -8.82
CA ASP A 39 9.29 9.90 -8.90
C ASP A 39 8.86 8.46 -8.58
N GLU A 40 8.14 8.28 -7.46
CA GLU A 40 7.71 6.97 -6.98
C GLU A 40 6.38 6.54 -7.60
N ALA A 41 6.26 5.25 -7.92
CA ALA A 41 4.98 4.66 -8.29
C ALA A 41 4.17 4.31 -7.03
N VAL A 42 2.90 4.74 -7.00
CA VAL A 42 1.96 4.38 -5.94
C VAL A 42 1.19 3.13 -6.35
N GLU A 43 1.32 2.06 -5.57
CA GLU A 43 0.57 0.81 -5.77
C GLU A 43 -0.61 0.70 -4.80
N LEU A 44 -1.71 0.13 -5.27
CA LEU A 44 -2.88 -0.17 -4.45
C LEU A 44 -3.06 -1.69 -4.32
N ALA A 45 -2.86 -2.21 -3.10
CA ALA A 45 -3.03 -3.64 -2.83
C ALA A 45 -4.48 -3.95 -2.43
N VAL A 46 -5.24 -4.57 -3.35
CA VAL A 46 -6.63 -4.98 -3.09
C VAL A 46 -6.71 -6.50 -2.95
N LYS A 47 -7.15 -6.98 -1.79
CA LYS A 47 -7.45 -8.40 -1.60
C LYS A 47 -8.83 -8.71 -2.14
N LEU A 48 -8.89 -9.29 -3.33
CA LEU A 48 -10.13 -9.75 -3.95
C LEU A 48 -10.58 -11.07 -3.31
N GLY A 49 -11.87 -11.20 -3.02
CA GLY A 49 -12.48 -12.42 -2.45
C GLY A 49 -12.72 -13.53 -3.48
N VAL A 50 -11.95 -13.56 -4.55
CA VAL A 50 -12.09 -14.52 -5.66
C VAL A 50 -11.23 -15.74 -5.43
N GLU A 51 -11.71 -16.91 -5.83
CA GLU A 51 -10.92 -18.14 -5.85
C GLU A 51 -10.22 -18.28 -7.22
N PRO A 52 -8.90 -18.03 -7.32
CA PRO A 52 -8.19 -18.04 -8.60
C PRO A 52 -8.10 -19.43 -9.24
N LYS A 53 -8.46 -20.50 -8.51
CA LYS A 53 -8.54 -21.87 -9.03
C LYS A 53 -9.80 -22.11 -9.87
N LYS A 54 -10.84 -21.29 -9.72
CA LYS A 54 -12.08 -21.38 -10.50
C LYS A 54 -11.97 -20.46 -11.73
N PRO A 55 -12.11 -20.97 -12.97
CA PRO A 55 -11.89 -20.18 -14.19
C PRO A 55 -12.76 -18.92 -14.28
N ASN A 56 -14.00 -19.01 -13.81
CA ASN A 56 -15.01 -17.95 -13.93
C ASN A 56 -14.83 -16.82 -12.89
N GLN A 57 -13.90 -16.94 -11.95
CA GLN A 57 -13.67 -15.95 -10.90
C GLN A 57 -12.39 -15.13 -11.11
N MET A 58 -11.68 -15.35 -12.23
CA MET A 58 -10.51 -14.56 -12.57
C MET A 58 -10.92 -13.18 -13.07
N VAL A 59 -10.52 -12.13 -12.35
CA VAL A 59 -10.76 -10.74 -12.76
C VAL A 59 -9.52 -10.25 -13.53
N ARG A 60 -9.68 -10.02 -14.84
CA ARG A 60 -8.66 -9.40 -15.69
C ARG A 60 -9.30 -8.27 -16.49
N GLY A 61 -8.98 -7.04 -16.11
CA GLY A 61 -9.37 -5.82 -16.85
C GLY A 61 -8.12 -5.11 -17.36
N SER A 62 -8.31 -4.26 -18.37
CA SER A 62 -7.31 -3.33 -18.92
C SER A 62 -7.46 -1.94 -18.32
#